data_AF-A0A4V2SX31-F1
#
_entry.id   AF-A0A4V2SX31-F1
#
_cell.length_a   1.000
_cell.length_b   1.000
_cell.length_c   1.000
_cell.angle_alpha   90.00
_cell.angle_beta   90.00
_cell.angle_gamma   90.00
#
_symmetry.space_group_name_H-M   'P 1'
#
loop_
_entity.id
_entity.type
_entity.pdbx_description
1 polymer ?
#
loop_
_entity_poly.entity_id
_entity_poly.type
_entity_poly.pdbx_seq_one_letter_code
_entity_poly.pdbx_strand_id
1 'polypeptide(L)'
;MSEIQKYVREDPNSGYKLMIGTDSMTRYKETVFVTAIIIQRVGKGALFFYTKRTHSQMKELRYRIYRETEYSLTCVDLLKEHGFFRMFSDIPMEIHLDIGQQGETRKVIQEVVGWVTAVGYEAKIKPESYAASAVADRFTR
;
A
#
# COMPACT_ATOMS: atom_id res chain seq x y z
N MET A 1 -8.75 12.38 -7.27
CA MET A 1 -10.02 11.65 -7.39
C MET A 1 -10.58 11.62 -8.80
N SER A 2 -10.54 12.75 -9.54
CA SER A 2 -10.97 12.84 -10.96
C SER A 2 -10.31 11.80 -11.88
N GLU A 3 -9.00 11.61 -11.77
CA GLU A 3 -8.25 10.65 -12.59
C GLU A 3 -8.72 9.20 -12.39
N ILE A 4 -9.02 8.81 -11.16
CA ILE A 4 -9.54 7.47 -10.85
C ILE A 4 -10.92 7.28 -11.48
N GLN A 5 -11.80 8.28 -11.36
CA GLN A 5 -13.12 8.23 -11.98
C GLN A 5 -13.01 8.09 -13.50
N LYS A 6 -12.11 8.85 -14.13
CA LYS A 6 -11.86 8.74 -15.57
C LYS A 6 -11.39 7.33 -15.94
N TYR A 7 -10.43 6.79 -15.21
CA TYR A 7 -9.87 5.45 -15.45
C TYR A 7 -10.88 4.31 -15.26
N VAL A 8 -11.81 4.44 -14.31
CA VAL A 8 -12.91 3.47 -14.12
C VAL A 8 -13.98 3.62 -15.21
N ARG A 9 -14.32 4.85 -15.61
CA ARG A 9 -15.32 5.11 -16.66
C ARG A 9 -14.89 4.68 -18.06
N GLU A 10 -13.59 4.57 -18.31
CA GLU A 10 -13.07 4.05 -19.58
C GLU A 10 -13.51 2.60 -19.86
N ASP A 11 -13.74 1.79 -18.83
CA ASP A 11 -14.14 0.38 -18.97
C ASP A 11 -14.93 -0.12 -17.75
N PRO A 12 -16.18 0.32 -17.58
CA PRO A 12 -16.97 0.08 -16.36
C PRO A 12 -17.36 -1.39 -16.14
N ASN A 13 -17.27 -2.23 -17.18
CA ASN A 13 -17.60 -3.66 -17.10
C ASN A 13 -16.40 -4.52 -16.68
N SER A 14 -15.22 -3.92 -16.50
CA SER A 14 -14.03 -4.65 -16.04
C SER A 14 -14.02 -4.81 -14.52
N GLY A 15 -13.36 -5.87 -14.05
CA GLY A 15 -13.01 -6.00 -12.64
C GLY A 15 -11.89 -5.03 -12.27
N TYR A 16 -12.03 -4.39 -11.10
CA TYR A 16 -11.02 -3.49 -10.55
C TYR A 16 -10.56 -3.97 -9.17
N LYS A 17 -9.36 -3.59 -8.78
CA LYS A 17 -8.82 -3.81 -7.43
C LYS A 17 -8.00 -2.60 -6.99
N LEU A 18 -8.19 -2.16 -5.75
CA LEU A 18 -7.37 -1.17 -5.09
C LEU A 18 -6.29 -1.87 -4.26
N MET A 19 -5.03 -1.48 -4.44
CA MET A 19 -3.91 -1.97 -3.64
C MET A 19 -3.16 -0.77 -3.06
N ILE A 20 -2.90 -0.79 -1.76
CA ILE A 20 -2.12 0.25 -1.07
C ILE A 20 -1.00 -0.41 -0.30
N GLY A 21 0.21 0.11 -0.45
CA GLY A 21 1.36 -0.37 0.30
C GLY A 21 2.38 0.72 0.49
N THR A 22 3.15 0.64 1.57
CA THR A 22 4.25 1.55 1.85
C THR A 22 5.53 0.76 1.95
N ASP A 23 6.57 1.23 1.27
CA ASP A 23 7.94 0.74 1.44
C ASP A 23 8.81 1.86 2.03
N SER A 24 9.89 1.48 2.70
CA SER A 24 10.85 2.43 3.24
C SER A 24 12.28 2.12 2.82
N MET A 25 13.05 3.18 2.58
CA MET A 25 14.48 3.08 2.28
C MET A 25 15.26 3.94 3.27
N THR A 26 16.20 3.32 3.97
CA THR A 26 17.07 4.04 4.90
C THR A 26 18.37 4.44 4.20
N ARG A 27 18.65 5.74 4.20
CA ARG A 27 19.89 6.37 3.73
C ARG A 27 20.73 6.81 4.93
N TYR A 28 21.89 7.42 4.68
CA TYR A 28 22.87 7.74 5.74
C TYR A 28 22.29 8.60 6.89
N LYS A 29 21.42 9.58 6.61
CA LYS A 29 20.84 10.49 7.63
C LYS A 29 19.32 10.43 7.75
N GLU A 30 18.65 9.71 6.85
CA GLU A 30 17.20 9.77 6.72
C GLU A 30 16.61 8.41 6.35
N THR A 31 15.32 8.24 6.64
CA THR A 31 14.52 7.14 6.12
C THR A 31 13.37 7.74 5.31
N VAL A 32 13.26 7.33 4.05
CA VAL A 32 12.22 7.77 3.12
C VAL A 32 11.17 6.67 3.03
N PHE A 33 9.91 7.03 3.26
CA PHE A 33 8.75 6.17 3.10
C PHE A 33 8.00 6.58 1.83
N VAL A 34 7.60 5.61 1.03
CA VAL A 34 6.80 5.82 -0.18
C VAL A 34 5.54 4.97 -0.07
N THR A 35 4.39 5.63 -0.01
CA THR A 35 3.08 4.96 -0.08
C THR A 35 2.59 4.98 -1.51
N ALA A 36 2.34 3.81 -2.08
CA ALA A 36 1.76 3.61 -3.39
C ALA A 36 0.26 3.33 -3.28
N ILE A 37 -0.53 3.93 -4.18
CA ILE A 37 -1.97 3.68 -4.35
C ILE A 37 -2.16 3.19 -5.78
N ILE A 38 -2.63 1.96 -5.96
CA ILE A 38 -2.74 1.32 -7.27
C ILE A 38 -4.18 0.88 -7.51
N ILE A 39 -4.76 1.33 -8.61
CA ILE A 39 -6.05 0.88 -9.11
C ILE A 39 -5.77 0.01 -10.34
N GLN A 40 -5.86 -1.30 -10.17
CA GLN A 40 -5.65 -2.25 -11.24
C GLN A 40 -6.96 -2.55 -11.95
N ARG A 41 -6.96 -2.46 -13.28
CA ARG A 41 -7.99 -3.07 -14.14
C ARG A 41 -7.53 -4.49 -14.45
N VAL A 42 -8.24 -5.48 -13.95
CA VAL A 42 -7.80 -6.89 -13.98
C VAL A 42 -7.54 -7.32 -15.44
N GLY A 43 -6.30 -7.78 -15.71
CA GLY A 43 -5.85 -8.20 -17.04
C GLY A 43 -5.57 -7.08 -18.05
N LYS A 44 -5.73 -5.80 -17.67
CA LYS A 44 -5.69 -4.65 -18.60
C LYS A 44 -4.78 -3.49 -18.17
N GLY A 45 -4.03 -3.65 -17.07
CA GLY A 45 -3.07 -2.67 -16.57
C GLY A 45 -3.50 -2.02 -15.25
N ALA A 46 -2.88 -0.90 -14.90
CA ALA A 46 -3.15 -0.20 -13.66
C ALA A 46 -2.89 1.32 -13.77
N LEU A 47 -3.63 2.09 -12.98
CA LEU A 47 -3.34 3.47 -12.63
C LEU A 47 -2.68 3.49 -11.26
N PHE A 48 -1.61 4.26 -11.07
CA PHE A 48 -0.96 4.38 -9.77
C PHE A 48 -0.67 5.83 -9.39
N PHE A 49 -0.65 6.07 -8.09
CA PHE A 49 -0.21 7.30 -7.44
C PHE A 49 0.78 6.95 -6.34
N TYR A 50 1.57 7.92 -5.91
CA TYR A 50 2.43 7.74 -4.74
C TYR A 50 2.57 9.05 -3.96
N THR A 51 2.95 8.92 -2.69
CA THR A 51 3.37 10.04 -1.85
C THR A 51 4.64 9.66 -1.10
N LYS A 52 5.46 10.66 -0.73
CA LYS A 52 6.71 10.45 0.01
C LYS A 52 6.67 11.14 1.36
N ARG A 53 7.24 10.50 2.38
CA ARG A 53 7.50 11.09 3.69
C ARG A 53 8.93 10.79 4.13
N THR A 54 9.64 11.80 4.61
CA THR A 54 11.03 11.64 5.05
C THR A 54 11.12 11.86 6.55
N HIS A 55 11.91 11.02 7.21
CA HIS A 55 12.22 11.10 8.64
C HIS A 55 13.72 11.09 8.87
N SER A 56 14.14 11.44 10.08
CA SER A 56 15.47 11.08 10.56
C SER A 56 15.70 9.58 10.45
N GLN A 57 16.96 9.17 10.37
CA GLN A 57 17.35 7.78 10.18
C GLN A 57 16.67 6.83 11.18
N MET A 58 15.89 5.89 10.66
CA MET A 58 15.28 4.80 11.41
C MET A 58 16.05 3.51 11.14
N LYS A 59 16.84 3.04 12.12
CA LYS A 59 17.65 1.82 11.95
C LYS A 59 16.87 0.54 12.23
N GLU A 60 15.90 0.59 13.13
CA GLU A 60 15.17 -0.61 13.54
C GLU A 60 14.13 -1.05 12.50
N LEU A 61 14.33 -2.25 11.97
CA LEU A 61 13.45 -2.85 10.96
C LEU A 61 12.00 -3.00 11.47
N ARG A 62 11.82 -3.47 12.71
CA ARG A 62 10.48 -3.63 13.31
C ARG A 62 9.72 -2.31 13.32
N TYR A 63 10.37 -1.21 13.73
CA TYR A 63 9.76 0.11 13.75
C TYR A 63 9.40 0.60 12.34
N ARG A 64 10.27 0.38 11.35
CA ARG A 64 10.00 0.70 9.95
C ARG A 64 8.78 -0.04 9.41
N ILE A 65 8.68 -1.34 9.67
CA ILE A 65 7.54 -2.17 9.24
C ILE A 65 6.21 -1.68 9.85
N TYR A 66 6.21 -1.29 11.13
CA TYR A 66 5.02 -0.69 11.74
C TYR A 66 4.66 0.65 11.11
N ARG A 67 5.65 1.50 10.82
CA ARG A 67 5.43 2.78 10.14
C ARG A 67 4.91 2.61 8.72
N GLU A 68 5.40 1.63 7.97
CA GLU A 68 4.89 1.26 6.65
C GLU A 68 3.41 0.85 6.72
N THR A 69 3.07 0.03 7.70
CA THR A 69 1.68 -0.41 7.94
C THR A 69 0.79 0.79 8.32
N GLU A 70 1.25 1.63 9.26
CA GLU A 70 0.56 2.84 9.70
C GLU A 70 0.27 3.79 8.52
N TYR A 71 1.25 4.05 7.66
CA TYR A 71 1.07 4.95 6.51
C TYR A 71 0.16 4.37 5.43
N SER A 72 0.17 3.05 5.26
CA SER A 72 -0.75 2.39 4.35
C SER A 72 -2.19 2.54 4.85
N LEU A 73 -2.44 2.29 6.15
CA LEU A 73 -3.76 2.46 6.76
C LEU A 73 -4.20 3.93 6.82
N THR A 74 -3.31 4.85 7.17
CA THR A 74 -3.60 6.29 7.13
C THR A 74 -4.03 6.73 5.73
N CYS A 75 -3.42 6.17 4.68
CA CYS A 75 -3.82 6.46 3.31
C CYS A 75 -5.23 5.96 3.00
N VAL A 76 -5.62 4.81 3.55
CA VAL A 76 -7.00 4.30 3.42
C VAL A 76 -7.99 5.26 4.07
N ASP A 77 -7.70 5.72 5.28
CA ASP A 77 -8.57 6.66 6.00
C ASP A 77 -8.77 7.96 5.21
N LEU A 78 -7.69 8.49 4.63
CA LEU A 78 -7.77 9.65 3.75
C LEU A 78 -8.64 9.39 2.51
N LEU A 79 -8.53 8.22 1.87
CA LEU A 79 -9.41 7.87 0.74
C LEU A 79 -10.88 7.77 1.15
N LYS A 80 -11.14 7.23 2.35
CA LYS A 80 -12.48 7.12 2.93
C LYS A 80 -13.10 8.49 3.19
N GLU A 81 -12.35 9.41 3.80
CA GLU A 81 -12.77 10.79 4.04
C GLU A 81 -13.11 11.51 2.73
N HIS A 82 -12.31 11.29 1.69
CA HIS A 82 -12.53 11.83 0.35
C HIS A 82 -13.62 11.10 -0.45
N GLY A 83 -14.34 10.16 0.17
CA GLY A 83 -15.50 9.50 -0.40
C GLY A 83 -15.22 8.40 -1.41
N PHE A 84 -13.97 7.90 -1.51
CA PHE A 84 -13.62 6.84 -2.45
C PHE A 84 -14.56 5.63 -2.35
N PHE A 85 -14.74 5.08 -1.14
CA PHE A 85 -15.56 3.89 -0.90
C PHE A 85 -17.06 4.13 -1.08
N ARG A 86 -17.52 5.39 -1.10
CA ARG A 86 -18.91 5.74 -1.45
C ARG A 86 -19.13 5.69 -2.97
N MET A 87 -18.11 6.02 -3.75
CA MET A 87 -18.18 6.02 -5.21
C MET A 87 -17.83 4.68 -5.84
N PHE A 88 -17.01 3.88 -5.15
CA PHE A 88 -16.44 2.63 -5.65
C PHE A 88 -16.61 1.51 -4.62
N SER A 89 -17.83 1.28 -4.14
CA SER A 89 -18.14 0.31 -3.08
C SER A 89 -17.75 -1.12 -3.43
N ASP A 90 -17.76 -1.45 -4.72
CA ASP A 90 -17.59 -2.82 -5.20
C ASP A 90 -16.13 -3.14 -5.60
N ILE A 91 -15.22 -2.16 -5.45
CA ILE A 91 -13.80 -2.37 -5.73
C ILE A 91 -13.14 -2.98 -4.49
N PRO A 92 -12.72 -4.26 -4.52
CA PRO A 92 -11.96 -4.87 -3.42
C PRO A 92 -10.67 -4.12 -3.15
N MET A 93 -10.26 -4.09 -1.88
CA MET A 93 -9.06 -3.41 -1.44
C MET A 93 -8.11 -4.36 -0.69
N GLU A 94 -6.83 -4.28 -1.04
CA GLU A 94 -5.74 -5.03 -0.41
C GLU A 94 -4.70 -4.06 0.17
N ILE A 95 -4.19 -4.39 1.35
CA ILE A 95 -3.01 -3.75 1.93
C ILE A 95 -1.80 -4.63 1.67
N HIS A 96 -0.87 -4.09 0.89
CA HIS A 96 0.36 -4.74 0.49
C HIS A 96 1.43 -4.44 1.53
N LEU A 97 1.88 -5.48 2.21
CA LEU A 97 2.97 -5.41 3.19
C LEU A 97 4.24 -5.92 2.49
N ASP A 98 5.22 -5.04 2.32
CA ASP A 98 6.51 -5.40 1.73
C ASP A 98 7.45 -5.96 2.80
N ILE A 99 7.23 -7.22 3.18
CA ILE A 99 8.07 -7.90 4.14
C ILE A 99 8.47 -9.27 3.57
N GLY A 100 9.77 -9.53 3.51
CA GLY A 100 10.30 -10.85 3.14
C GLY A 100 10.12 -11.88 4.27
N GLN A 101 9.88 -13.15 3.90
CA GLN A 101 9.60 -14.26 4.83
C GLN A 101 10.85 -14.80 5.58
N GLN A 102 11.87 -13.99 5.88
CA GLN A 102 13.07 -14.47 6.59
C GLN A 102 12.98 -14.29 8.12
N GLY A 103 13.52 -15.27 8.86
CA GLY A 103 13.08 -15.68 10.20
C GLY A 103 12.99 -14.63 11.31
N GLU A 104 13.71 -13.51 11.23
CA GLU A 104 13.64 -12.45 12.26
C GLU A 104 12.37 -11.58 12.17
N THR A 105 11.71 -11.53 11.02
CA THR A 105 10.50 -10.71 10.82
C THR A 105 9.19 -11.46 11.03
N ARG A 106 9.20 -12.78 11.25
CA ARG A 106 7.96 -13.60 11.28
C ARG A 106 6.93 -13.15 12.33
N LYS A 107 7.39 -12.79 13.53
CA LYS A 107 6.52 -12.25 14.59
C LYS A 107 5.94 -10.90 14.18
N VAL A 108 6.77 -10.02 13.63
CA VAL A 108 6.34 -8.69 13.15
C VAL A 108 5.33 -8.83 12.03
N ILE A 109 5.55 -9.74 11.07
CA ILE A 109 4.61 -10.05 9.99
C ILE A 109 3.25 -10.46 10.55
N GLN A 110 3.22 -11.37 11.53
CA GLN A 110 1.97 -11.80 12.16
C GLN A 110 1.26 -10.64 12.86
N GLU A 111 2.00 -9.78 13.55
CA GLU A 111 1.46 -8.60 14.23
C GLU A 111 0.84 -7.60 13.22
N VAL A 112 1.53 -7.28 12.12
CA VAL A 112 1.00 -6.32 11.14
C VAL A 112 -0.11 -6.90 10.26
N VAL A 113 -0.06 -8.19 9.92
CA VAL A 113 -1.17 -8.89 9.25
C VAL A 113 -2.39 -8.92 10.18
N GLY A 114 -2.19 -9.23 11.46
CA GLY A 114 -3.24 -9.18 12.47
C GLY A 114 -3.84 -7.78 12.61
N TRP A 115 -3.01 -6.74 12.58
CA TRP A 115 -3.48 -5.36 12.63
C TRP A 115 -4.33 -4.99 11.41
N VAL A 116 -3.84 -5.25 10.20
CA VAL A 116 -4.57 -4.96 8.94
C VAL A 116 -5.91 -5.70 8.88
N THR A 117 -5.93 -6.97 9.28
CA THR A 117 -7.16 -7.77 9.29
C THR A 117 -8.13 -7.33 10.39
N ALA A 118 -7.63 -6.93 11.57
CA ALA A 118 -8.47 -6.41 12.65
C ALA A 118 -9.17 -5.09 12.29
N VAL A 119 -8.58 -4.26 11.43
CA VAL A 119 -9.22 -3.04 10.90
C VAL A 119 -10.13 -3.29 9.68
N GLY A 120 -10.25 -4.55 9.24
CA GLY A 120 -11.21 -4.97 8.22
C GLY A 120 -10.67 -5.00 6.79
N TYR A 121 -9.34 -5.04 6.60
CA TYR A 121 -8.72 -5.09 5.28
C TYR A 121 -7.97 -6.39 5.02
N GLU A 122 -7.89 -6.80 3.75
CA GLU A 122 -7.11 -7.97 3.36
C GLU A 122 -5.63 -7.62 3.29
N ALA A 123 -4.80 -8.34 4.05
CA ALA A 123 -3.35 -8.20 3.99
C ALA A 123 -2.76 -9.13 2.92
N LYS A 124 -1.93 -8.60 2.03
CA LYS A 124 -1.10 -9.37 1.09
C LYS A 124 0.37 -9.18 1.45
N ILE A 125 1.11 -10.29 1.48
CA ILE A 125 2.57 -10.32 1.66
C ILE A 125 3.22 -10.79 0.36
N LYS A 126 4.55 -10.73 0.24
CA LYS A 126 5.24 -11.26 -0.95
C LYS A 126 5.05 -12.79 -1.03
N PRO A 127 4.81 -13.36 -2.22
CA PRO A 127 4.84 -12.73 -3.55
C PRO A 127 3.57 -11.97 -3.98
N GLU A 128 2.45 -12.12 -3.27
CA GLU A 128 1.16 -11.54 -3.66
C GLU A 128 1.13 -10.00 -3.60
N SER A 129 2.00 -9.39 -2.79
CA SER A 129 2.08 -7.93 -2.63
C SER A 129 2.91 -7.19 -3.71
N TYR A 130 3.34 -7.89 -4.78
CA TYR A 130 4.30 -7.37 -5.77
C TYR A 130 3.94 -6.01 -6.40
N ALA A 131 2.65 -5.75 -6.68
CA ALA A 131 2.26 -4.53 -7.41
C ALA A 131 2.64 -3.23 -6.67
N ALA A 132 2.21 -3.10 -5.41
CA ALA A 132 2.53 -1.93 -4.58
C ALA A 132 4.03 -1.84 -4.28
N SER A 133 4.66 -2.98 -3.96
CA SER A 133 6.11 -3.07 -3.77
C SER A 133 6.89 -2.53 -4.96
N ALA A 134 6.58 -2.99 -6.18
CA ALA A 134 7.29 -2.56 -7.38
C ALA A 134 7.15 -1.06 -7.67
N VAL A 135 5.99 -0.48 -7.39
CA VAL A 135 5.79 0.97 -7.50
C VAL A 135 6.59 1.70 -6.43
N ALA A 136 6.49 1.28 -5.17
CA ALA A 136 7.19 1.95 -4.07
C ALA A 136 8.71 1.88 -4.24
N ASP A 137 9.26 0.70 -4.56
CA ASP A 137 10.68 0.45 -4.86
C ASP A 137 11.24 1.40 -5.93
N ARG A 138 10.44 1.68 -6.97
CA ARG A 138 10.84 2.60 -8.05
C ARG A 138 11.06 4.03 -7.56
N PHE A 139 10.36 4.44 -6.51
CA PHE A 139 10.38 5.82 -6.01
C PHE A 139 11.10 5.97 -4.66
N THR A 140 11.50 4.88 -4.01
CA THR A 140 12.39 4.89 -2.84
C THR A 140 13.88 4.97 -3.22
N ARG A 141 14.25 4.48 -4.42
CA ARG A 141 15.61 4.57 -4.98
C ARG A 141 15.98 5.97 -5.45
#